data_AF-A0A430V5C8-F1
#
_entry.id   AF-A0A430V5C8-F1
#
_cell.length_a   1.000
_cell.length_b   1.000
_cell.length_c   1.000
_cell.angle_alpha   90.00
_cell.angle_beta   90.00
_cell.angle_gamma   90.00
#
_symmetry.space_group_name_H-M   'P 1'
#
loop_
_entity.id
_entity.type
_entity.pdbx_description
1 polymer ?
#
loop_
_entity_poly.entity_id
_entity_poly.type
_entity_poly.pdbx_seq_one_letter_code
_entity_poly.pdbx_strand_id
1 'polypeptide(L)'
;MKRKRLAELVREEAEALEEAPTHEAKPGEAPPAQASPPEERPLPPYLTYVRKECRLRPDQLDALTALARRLNRERRGKGERITENTLIRWAVDMLLENYRNSDIFHSEDKGD
;
A
#
# COMPACT_ATOMS: atom_id res chain seq x y z
N MET A 1 45.73 12.50 8.17
CA MET A 1 44.27 12.75 8.16
C MET A 1 43.59 11.60 8.90
N LYS A 2 42.87 11.88 10.00
CA LYS A 2 42.20 10.83 10.80
C LYS A 2 40.87 10.49 10.11
N ARG A 3 40.65 9.22 9.76
CA ARG A 3 39.37 8.73 9.23
C ARG A 3 38.39 8.63 10.39
N LYS A 4 37.30 9.41 10.36
CA LYS A 4 36.19 9.30 11.33
C LYS A 4 35.50 7.94 11.20
N ARG A 5 35.02 7.36 12.30
CA ARG A 5 34.28 6.09 12.28
C ARG A 5 32.84 6.34 11.82
N LEU A 6 32.25 5.39 11.11
CA LEU A 6 30.88 5.49 10.55
C LEU A 6 29.84 5.90 11.60
N ALA A 7 30.00 5.50 12.86
CA ALA A 7 29.12 5.86 13.97
C ALA A 7 29.11 7.37 14.31
N GLU A 8 30.20 8.09 14.02
CA GLU A 8 30.28 9.54 14.23
C GLU A 8 29.59 10.29 13.10
N LEU A 9 29.72 9.81 11.86
CA LEU A 9 29.03 10.36 10.69
C LEU A 9 27.51 10.23 10.81
N VAL A 10 27.02 9.08 11.30
CA VAL A 10 25.57 8.84 11.49
C VAL A 10 24.98 9.71 12.60
N ARG A 11 25.77 10.08 13.62
CA ARG A 11 25.33 11.03 14.65
C ARG A 11 25.32 12.47 14.14
N GLU A 12 26.35 12.89 13.41
CA GLU A 12 26.40 14.22 12.79
C GLU A 12 25.24 14.41 11.79
N GLU A 13 24.86 13.38 11.03
CA GLU A 13 23.72 13.44 10.10
C GLU A 13 22.36 13.49 10.85
N ALA A 14 22.24 12.80 11.99
CA ALA A 14 21.04 12.83 12.82
C ALA A 14 20.85 14.19 13.53
N GLU A 15 21.93 14.80 14.04
CA GLU A 15 21.91 16.16 14.63
C GLU A 15 21.60 17.23 13.58
N ALA A 16 22.15 17.11 12.36
CA ALA A 16 21.87 18.07 11.27
C ALA A 16 20.41 18.05 10.79
N LEU A 17 19.67 16.96 11.01
CA LEU A 17 18.24 16.87 10.70
C LEU A 17 17.36 17.45 11.82
N GLU A 18 17.82 17.47 13.08
CA GLU A 18 17.12 18.12 14.19
C GLU A 18 17.35 19.64 14.24
N GLU A 19 18.46 20.15 13.69
CA GLU A 19 18.78 21.59 13.62
C GLU A 19 18.26 22.31 12.34
N ALA A 20 17.28 21.76 11.63
CA ALA A 20 16.58 22.53 10.60
C ALA A 20 15.73 23.64 11.26
N PRO A 21 15.93 24.93 10.93
CA PRO A 21 15.23 26.01 11.62
C PRO A 21 13.74 25.95 11.29
N THR A 22 12.91 25.94 12.33
CA THR A 22 11.49 26.29 12.26
C THR A 22 11.36 27.63 11.53
N HIS A 23 10.83 27.59 10.31
CA HIS A 23 10.61 28.76 9.48
C HIS A 23 9.56 29.66 10.14
N GLU A 24 10.02 30.66 10.89
CA GLU A 24 9.19 31.74 11.44
C GLU A 24 8.41 32.44 10.32
N ALA A 25 7.08 32.45 10.46
CA ALA A 25 6.16 33.10 9.53
C ALA A 25 6.32 34.63 9.63
N LYS A 26 6.53 35.29 8.49
CA LYS A 26 6.51 36.76 8.39
C LYS A 26 5.07 37.30 8.53
N PRO A 27 4.85 38.44 9.21
CA PRO A 27 3.53 39.02 9.41
C PRO A 27 3.04 39.70 8.13
N GLY A 28 1.95 39.17 7.58
CA GLY A 28 1.27 39.61 6.37
C GLY A 28 -0.06 38.89 6.28
N GLU A 29 -0.88 39.10 7.31
CA GLU A 29 -2.09 38.35 7.61
C GLU A 29 -3.24 38.77 6.68
N ALA A 30 -3.52 37.93 5.68
CA ALA A 30 -4.91 37.73 5.28
C ALA A 30 -5.55 36.82 6.34
N PRO A 31 -6.78 37.10 6.83
CA PRO A 31 -7.37 36.34 7.91
C PRO A 31 -7.36 34.85 7.56
N PRO A 32 -7.06 33.95 8.51
CA PRO A 32 -7.17 32.53 8.26
C PRO A 32 -8.62 32.27 7.86
N ALA A 33 -8.80 31.87 6.59
CA ALA A 33 -10.05 31.28 6.15
C ALA A 33 -10.36 30.19 7.16
N GLN A 34 -11.46 30.36 7.91
CA GLN A 34 -11.93 29.40 8.90
C GLN A 34 -11.86 28.02 8.26
N ALA A 35 -10.92 27.20 8.72
CA ALA A 35 -10.89 25.80 8.36
C ALA A 35 -12.16 25.21 8.95
N SER A 36 -13.17 25.03 8.09
CA SER A 36 -14.33 24.20 8.41
C SER A 36 -13.82 22.89 9.02
N PRO A 37 -14.48 22.35 10.06
CA PRO A 37 -14.08 21.08 10.65
C PRO A 37 -13.93 20.05 9.53
N PRO A 38 -12.86 19.23 9.53
CA PRO A 38 -12.66 18.27 8.47
C PRO A 38 -13.88 17.36 8.46
N GLU A 39 -14.69 17.45 7.40
CA GLU A 39 -15.69 16.43 7.12
C GLU A 39 -14.98 15.08 7.22
N GLU A 40 -15.55 14.15 7.99
CA GLU A 40 -14.99 12.81 8.21
C GLU A 40 -14.86 12.10 6.87
N ARG A 41 -13.71 12.28 6.22
CA ARG A 41 -13.42 11.60 4.96
C ARG A 41 -13.42 10.10 5.25
N PRO A 42 -14.15 9.29 4.45
CA PRO A 42 -14.20 7.86 4.66
C PRO A 42 -12.80 7.28 4.68
N LEU A 43 -12.59 6.30 5.57
CA LEU A 43 -11.30 5.64 5.75
C LEU A 43 -10.82 5.10 4.38
N PRO A 44 -9.57 5.42 3.96
CA PRO A 44 -9.05 4.89 2.71
C PRO A 44 -9.16 3.36 2.62
N PRO A 45 -9.56 2.78 1.47
CA PRO A 45 -9.82 1.34 1.35
C PRO A 45 -8.65 0.44 1.77
N TYR A 46 -7.41 0.90 1.60
CA TYR A 46 -6.25 0.09 1.98
C TYR A 46 -6.11 -0.09 3.50
N LEU A 47 -6.67 0.81 4.32
CA LEU A 47 -6.64 0.71 5.79
C LEU A 47 -7.63 -0.33 6.33
N THR A 48 -8.55 -0.82 5.49
CA THR A 48 -9.45 -1.91 5.87
C THR A 48 -8.81 -3.30 5.67
N TYR A 49 -7.63 -3.38 5.05
CA TYR A 49 -6.92 -4.64 4.79
C TYR A 49 -5.78 -4.86 5.79
N VAL A 50 -5.51 -6.13 6.10
CA VAL A 50 -4.37 -6.54 6.94
C VAL A 50 -3.12 -6.73 6.08
N ARG A 51 -1.97 -6.24 6.54
CA ARG A 51 -0.69 -6.42 5.84
C ARG A 51 -0.24 -7.88 5.91
N LYS A 52 0.16 -8.43 4.76
CA LYS A 52 0.73 -9.77 4.64
C LYS A 52 1.95 -9.73 3.74
N GLU A 53 3.05 -10.34 4.19
CA GLU A 53 4.23 -10.55 3.35
C GLU A 53 4.06 -11.80 2.46
N CYS A 54 4.45 -11.68 1.20
CA CYS A 54 4.37 -12.74 0.19
C CYS A 54 5.64 -12.73 -0.67
N ARG A 55 6.20 -13.92 -0.95
CA ARG A 55 7.28 -14.09 -1.92
C ARG A 55 6.69 -14.65 -3.21
N LEU A 56 6.93 -13.92 -4.30
CA LEU A 56 6.51 -14.31 -5.64
C LEU A 56 7.76 -14.55 -6.49
N ARG A 57 7.64 -15.43 -7.49
CA ARG A 57 8.70 -15.61 -8.48
C ARG A 57 8.80 -14.36 -9.38
N PRO A 58 9.98 -14.08 -9.98
CA PRO A 58 10.15 -12.92 -10.85
C PRO A 58 9.15 -12.86 -12.01
N ASP A 59 8.89 -14.00 -12.67
CA ASP A 59 7.93 -14.11 -13.77
C ASP A 59 6.50 -13.74 -13.34
N GLN A 60 6.13 -14.06 -12.10
CA GLN A 60 4.83 -13.73 -11.56
C GLN A 60 4.69 -12.23 -11.29
N LEU A 61 5.73 -11.58 -10.78
CA LEU A 61 5.75 -10.13 -10.54
C LEU A 61 5.64 -9.36 -11.87
N ASP A 62 6.39 -9.77 -12.88
CA ASP A 62 6.34 -9.17 -14.21
C ASP A 62 4.95 -9.34 -14.85
N ALA A 63 4.37 -10.54 -14.73
CA ALA A 63 3.03 -10.82 -15.23
C ALA A 63 1.95 -9.97 -14.52
N LEU A 64 2.00 -9.84 -13.20
CA LEU A 64 1.07 -9.00 -12.44
C LEU A 64 1.21 -7.52 -12.82
N THR A 65 2.44 -7.03 -12.96
CA THR A 65 2.73 -5.65 -13.40
C THR A 65 2.13 -5.39 -14.78
N ALA A 66 2.40 -6.27 -15.74
CA ALA A 66 1.90 -6.16 -17.10
C ALA A 66 0.37 -6.21 -17.14
N LEU A 67 -0.25 -7.11 -16.37
CA LEU A 67 -1.69 -7.27 -16.28
C LEU A 67 -2.36 -6.03 -15.67
N ALA A 68 -1.85 -5.52 -14.55
CA ALA A 68 -2.38 -4.31 -13.92
C ALA A 68 -2.30 -3.11 -14.88
N ARG A 69 -1.18 -2.94 -15.59
CA ARG A 69 -1.03 -1.87 -16.60
C ARG A 69 -2.03 -2.03 -17.73
N ARG A 70 -2.23 -3.25 -18.25
CA ARG A 70 -3.20 -3.53 -19.32
C ARG A 70 -4.63 -3.18 -18.88
N LEU A 71 -5.07 -3.69 -17.73
CA LEU A 71 -6.42 -3.46 -17.23
C LEU A 71 -6.72 -1.99 -16.93
N ASN A 72 -5.75 -1.26 -16.36
CA ASN A 72 -5.94 0.18 -16.13
C ASN A 72 -6.04 0.98 -17.45
N ARG A 73 -5.28 0.60 -18.49
CA ARG A 73 -5.41 1.22 -19.83
C ARG A 73 -6.78 0.94 -20.45
N GLU A 74 -7.24 -0.31 -20.37
CA GLU A 74 -8.56 -0.71 -20.88
C GLU A 74 -9.70 0.04 -20.17
N ARG A 75 -9.58 0.25 -18.86
CA ARG A 75 -10.54 1.04 -18.07
C ARG A 75 -10.54 2.54 -18.39
N ARG A 76 -9.52 3.08 -19.06
CA ARG A 76 -9.39 4.52 -19.39
C ARG A 76 -9.65 5.44 -18.18
N GLY A 77 -9.14 5.05 -17.01
CA GLY A 77 -9.31 5.81 -15.76
C GLY A 77 -10.69 5.68 -15.10
N LYS A 78 -11.56 4.80 -15.57
CA LYS A 78 -12.86 4.53 -14.92
C LYS A 78 -12.66 3.65 -13.68
N GLY A 79 -13.16 4.13 -12.53
CA GLY A 79 -13.16 3.41 -11.27
C GLY A 79 -11.81 3.42 -10.54
N GLU A 80 -11.72 2.60 -9.49
CA GLU A 80 -10.50 2.51 -8.67
C GLU A 80 -9.33 1.88 -9.45
N ARG A 81 -8.12 2.40 -9.18
CA ARG A 81 -6.88 1.92 -9.78
C ARG A 81 -6.64 0.46 -9.41
N ILE A 82 -6.43 -0.38 -10.42
CA ILE A 82 -6.05 -1.77 -10.22
C ILE A 82 -4.55 -1.83 -9.91
N THR A 83 -4.19 -2.50 -8.82
CA THR A 83 -2.78 -2.74 -8.43
C THR A 83 -2.49 -4.24 -8.42
N GLU A 84 -1.21 -4.61 -8.30
CA GLU A 84 -0.80 -6.00 -8.07
C GLU A 84 -1.52 -6.58 -6.83
N ASN A 85 -1.63 -5.80 -5.74
CA ASN A 85 -2.36 -6.22 -4.54
C ASN A 85 -3.86 -6.44 -4.80
N THR A 86 -4.48 -5.70 -5.73
CA THR A 86 -5.86 -5.96 -6.13
C THR A 86 -5.96 -7.31 -6.83
N LEU A 87 -5.03 -7.60 -7.74
CA LEU A 87 -5.00 -8.88 -8.47
C LEU A 87 -4.69 -10.07 -7.55
N ILE A 88 -3.77 -9.91 -6.60
CA ILE A 88 -3.44 -10.95 -5.62
C ILE A 88 -4.67 -11.29 -4.76
N ARG A 89 -5.39 -10.28 -4.27
CA ARG A 89 -6.63 -10.50 -3.50
C ARG A 89 -7.69 -11.24 -4.33
N TRP A 90 -7.91 -10.82 -5.58
CA TRP A 90 -8.82 -11.50 -6.49
C TRP A 90 -8.42 -12.96 -6.77
N ALA A 91 -7.13 -13.23 -6.98
CA ALA A 91 -6.65 -14.58 -7.16
C ALA A 91 -6.85 -15.45 -5.91
N VAL A 92 -6.70 -14.88 -4.71
CA VAL A 92 -7.01 -15.56 -3.44
C VAL A 92 -8.50 -15.86 -3.33
N ASP A 93 -9.37 -14.89 -3.65
CA ASP A 93 -10.82 -15.10 -3.63
C ASP A 93 -11.22 -16.25 -4.57
N MET A 94 -10.74 -16.23 -5.82
CA MET A 94 -10.98 -17.30 -6.79
C MET A 94 -10.44 -18.65 -6.33
N LEU A 95 -9.25 -18.69 -5.72
CA LEU A 95 -8.66 -19.93 -5.19
C LEU A 95 -9.54 -20.52 -4.07
N LEU A 96 -9.98 -19.69 -3.12
CA LEU A 96 -10.79 -20.12 -1.99
C LEU A 96 -12.20 -20.54 -2.43
N GLU A 97 -12.79 -19.85 -3.40
CA GLU A 97 -14.07 -20.22 -4.00
C GLU A 97 -13.98 -21.57 -4.72
N ASN A 98 -12.96 -21.75 -5.56
CA ASN A 98 -12.72 -23.02 -6.25
C ASN A 98 -12.52 -24.19 -5.27
N TYR A 99 -11.80 -23.94 -4.17
CA TYR A 99 -11.58 -24.94 -3.12
C TYR A 99 -12.90 -25.33 -2.45
N ARG A 100 -13.71 -24.35 -2.02
CA ARG A 100 -15.04 -24.61 -1.43
C ARG A 100 -15.96 -25.38 -2.37
N ASN A 101 -15.96 -25.03 -3.65
CA ASN A 101 -16.80 -25.68 -4.66
C ASN A 101 -16.34 -27.11 -4.96
N SER A 102 -15.04 -27.39 -4.83
CA SER A 102 -14.48 -28.75 -5.00
C SER A 102 -14.75 -29.63 -3.77
N ASP A 103 -14.78 -29.04 -2.57
CA ASP A 103 -15.06 -29.73 -1.30
C ASP A 103 -16.54 -30.09 -1.10
N ILE A 104 -17.46 -29.60 -1.95
CA ILE A 104 -18.86 -30.06 -1.98
C ILE A 104 -18.92 -31.59 -2.18
N PHE A 105 -17.94 -32.18 -2.88
CA PHE A 105 -17.90 -33.62 -3.16
C PHE A 105 -17.12 -34.46 -2.13
N HIS A 106 -16.46 -33.87 -1.13
CA HIS A 106 -15.76 -34.63 -0.07
C HIS A 106 -16.62 -34.86 1.18
N SER A 107 -17.90 -34.44 1.15
CA SER A 107 -18.84 -34.61 2.26
C SER A 107 -19.74 -35.85 2.17
N GLU A 108 -19.62 -36.65 1.10
CA GLU A 108 -20.37 -37.91 0.93
C GLU A 108 -19.59 -39.19 1.30
N ASP A 109 -18.34 -39.10 1.79
CA ASP A 109 -17.54 -40.27 2.17
C ASP A 109 -17.37 -40.41 3.70
N LYS A 110 -18.48 -40.22 4.42
CA LYS A 110 -18.66 -40.67 5.82
C LYS A 110 -20.03 -41.31 5.96
N GLY A 111 -20.16 -42.48 5.35
CA GLY A 111 -21.33 -43.32 5.47
C GLY A 111 -20.99 -44.77 5.14
N ASP A 112 -20.32 -45.43 6.09
CA ASP A 112 -20.47 -46.86 6.41
C ASP A 112 -19.91 -47.14 7.81
#